data_AF-W0F3D2-F1
#
_entry.id   AF-W0F3D2-F1
#
_cell.length_a   1.000
_cell.length_b   1.000
_cell.length_c   1.000
_cell.angle_alpha   90.00
_cell.angle_beta   90.00
_cell.angle_gamma   90.00
#
_symmetry.space_group_name_H-M   'P 1'
#
loop_
_entity.id
_entity.type
_entity.pdbx_description
1 polymer ?
#
loop_
_entity_poly.entity_id
_entity_poly.type
_entity_poly.pdbx_seq_one_letter_code
_entity_poly.pdbx_strand_id
1 'polypeptide(L)'
;MPAAYLKDSFPVLIAHCKAVLDKAYMVQKLVATTDTLPGWEGYPVKLYQYETGKDLYTGQPKTGMVYLLNPSPQKLAMWIATACWTVKGSVDSKYTDSLLKWINGQSNAQFPVKGVVYEDQYTRNFQEPYVFKDGVTVYVKDSTMFPRDKTCTLAQLAFYLRITNDDLKPQTGQYARIASTRREDYISNGGTADVGDAANRKIKWLSVVRDLYKKAWNSDENELIILWAKDHL
;
A
#
# COMPACT_ATOMS: atom_id res chain seq x y z
N MET A 1 -4.93 -9.39 35.82
CA MET A 1 -5.87 -8.38 35.28
C MET A 1 -6.96 -9.10 34.51
N PRO A 2 -8.25 -8.73 34.65
CA PRO A 2 -9.34 -9.35 33.90
C PRO A 2 -9.19 -9.09 32.39
N ALA A 3 -9.56 -10.07 31.54
CA ALA A 3 -9.46 -9.97 30.08
C ALA A 3 -10.18 -8.74 29.48
N ALA A 4 -11.25 -8.27 30.12
CA ALA A 4 -11.99 -7.07 29.73
C ALA A 4 -11.13 -5.79 29.78
N TYR A 5 -10.15 -5.69 30.69
CA TYR A 5 -9.25 -4.53 30.80
C TYR A 5 -8.05 -4.59 29.84
N LEU A 6 -7.78 -5.76 29.26
CA LEU A 6 -6.69 -5.94 28.29
C LEU A 6 -7.17 -5.74 26.85
N LYS A 7 -8.48 -5.77 26.61
CA LYS A 7 -9.09 -5.71 25.27
C LYS A 7 -8.63 -4.48 24.46
N ASP A 8 -8.54 -3.32 25.11
CA ASP A 8 -8.14 -2.05 24.47
C ASP A 8 -6.65 -1.73 24.70
N SER A 9 -5.87 -2.69 25.22
CA SER A 9 -4.45 -2.44 25.51
C SER A 9 -3.61 -2.40 24.23
N PHE A 10 -2.57 -1.57 24.24
CA PHE A 10 -1.65 -1.45 23.09
C PHE A 10 -1.00 -2.78 22.68
N PRO A 11 -0.58 -3.68 23.60
CA PRO A 11 -0.11 -5.02 23.22
C PRO A 11 -1.12 -5.86 22.44
N VAL A 12 -2.41 -5.74 22.74
CA VAL A 12 -3.47 -6.44 21.98
C VAL A 12 -3.58 -5.87 20.57
N LEU A 13 -3.54 -4.54 20.41
CA LEU A 13 -3.53 -3.92 19.08
C LEU A 13 -2.30 -4.35 18.26
N ILE A 14 -1.11 -4.46 18.87
CA ILE A 14 0.10 -4.98 18.21
C ILE A 14 -0.14 -6.41 17.71
N ALA A 15 -0.74 -7.28 18.54
CA ALA A 15 -1.04 -8.65 18.14
C ALA A 15 -2.03 -8.71 16.96
N HIS A 16 -3.07 -7.86 16.96
CA HIS A 16 -3.99 -7.76 15.84
C HIS A 16 -3.29 -7.27 14.55
N CYS A 17 -2.43 -6.25 14.66
CA CYS A 17 -1.62 -5.75 13.55
C CYS A 17 -0.68 -6.82 13.00
N LYS A 18 -0.08 -7.63 13.88
CA LYS A 18 0.73 -8.79 13.48
C LYS A 18 -0.10 -9.78 12.70
N ALA A 19 -1.30 -10.14 13.16
CA ALA A 19 -2.17 -11.08 12.47
C ALA A 19 -2.64 -10.58 11.08
N VAL A 20 -2.70 -9.26 10.87
CA VAL A 20 -2.90 -8.67 9.54
C VAL A 20 -1.65 -8.83 8.68
N LEU A 21 -0.48 -8.41 9.19
CA LEU A 21 0.79 -8.47 8.44
C LEU A 21 1.25 -9.90 8.15
N ASP A 22 0.91 -10.89 8.98
CA ASP A 22 1.19 -12.31 8.71
C ASP A 22 0.45 -12.83 7.45
N LYS A 23 -0.57 -12.12 6.97
CA LYS A 23 -1.31 -12.42 5.74
C LYS A 23 -0.79 -11.64 4.52
N ALA A 24 0.30 -10.89 4.67
CA ALA A 24 0.90 -10.10 3.61
C ALA A 24 1.42 -10.99 2.47
N TYR A 25 0.54 -11.31 1.51
CA TYR A 25 0.80 -12.34 0.50
C TYR A 25 1.95 -12.03 -0.45
N MET A 26 2.40 -10.77 -0.57
CA MET A 26 3.56 -10.40 -1.40
C MET A 26 4.88 -10.68 -0.67
N VAL A 27 4.86 -10.86 0.65
CA VAL A 27 6.03 -11.16 1.49
C VAL A 27 6.27 -12.67 1.49
N GLN A 28 6.73 -13.19 0.34
CA GLN A 28 7.11 -14.59 0.18
C GLN A 28 8.64 -14.72 0.12
N LYS A 29 9.22 -14.77 -1.09
CA LYS A 29 10.67 -14.93 -1.27
C LYS A 29 11.36 -13.57 -1.28
N LEU A 30 12.13 -13.26 -0.23
CA LEU A 30 13.01 -12.10 -0.22
C LEU A 30 14.13 -12.29 -1.24
N VAL A 31 14.24 -11.37 -2.19
CA VAL A 31 15.27 -11.37 -3.24
C VAL A 31 16.42 -10.44 -2.88
N ALA A 32 16.11 -9.24 -2.39
CA ALA A 32 17.11 -8.24 -2.02
C ALA A 32 16.57 -7.26 -0.97
N THR A 33 17.48 -6.61 -0.24
CA THR A 33 17.20 -5.42 0.56
C THR A 33 18.09 -4.29 0.05
N THR A 34 17.55 -3.08 -0.09
CA THR A 34 18.30 -1.90 -0.52
C THR A 34 17.77 -0.65 0.16
N ASP A 35 18.67 0.30 0.40
CA ASP A 35 18.42 1.65 0.86
C ASP A 35 18.82 2.71 -0.19
N THR A 36 19.09 2.30 -1.42
CA THR A 36 19.53 3.16 -2.53
C THR A 36 18.55 3.19 -3.70
N LEU A 37 17.33 2.64 -3.52
CA LEU A 37 16.31 2.67 -4.57
C LEU A 37 15.92 4.13 -4.90
N PRO A 38 15.98 4.57 -6.18
CA PRO A 38 15.70 5.96 -6.52
C PRO A 38 14.33 6.45 -6.05
N GLY A 39 14.35 7.58 -5.32
CA GLY A 39 13.20 8.17 -4.65
C GLY A 39 12.92 7.59 -3.26
N TRP A 40 13.61 6.54 -2.81
CA TRP A 40 13.47 5.88 -1.50
C TRP A 40 14.81 5.70 -0.79
N GLU A 41 15.75 6.58 -1.09
CA GLU A 41 17.10 6.59 -0.50
C GLU A 41 17.03 6.73 1.02
N GLY A 42 17.80 5.91 1.73
CA GLY A 42 17.84 5.83 3.20
C GLY A 42 16.72 5.00 3.84
N TYR A 43 15.80 4.42 3.06
CA TYR A 43 14.72 3.58 3.58
C TYR A 43 14.97 2.10 3.24
N PRO A 44 14.74 1.16 4.18
CA PRO A 44 15.09 -0.26 4.00
C PRO A 44 14.04 -1.00 3.14
N VAL A 45 14.01 -0.69 1.85
CA VAL A 45 13.07 -1.27 0.89
C VAL A 45 13.51 -2.71 0.54
N LYS A 46 12.55 -3.63 0.52
CA LYS A 46 12.79 -5.06 0.28
C LYS A 46 12.14 -5.50 -1.02
N LEU A 47 12.91 -6.13 -1.90
CA LEU A 47 12.40 -6.77 -3.11
C LEU A 47 11.91 -8.17 -2.79
N TYR A 48 10.65 -8.43 -3.09
CA TYR A 48 10.07 -9.77 -3.00
C TYR A 48 9.71 -10.31 -4.37
N GLN A 49 9.87 -11.62 -4.53
CA GLN A 49 9.20 -12.42 -5.54
C GLN A 49 8.12 -13.24 -4.84
N TYR A 50 6.93 -13.30 -5.44
CA TYR A 50 5.80 -14.04 -4.88
C TYR A 50 4.99 -14.69 -6.00
N GLU A 51 4.29 -15.76 -5.65
CA GLU A 51 3.37 -16.45 -6.55
C GLU A 51 1.92 -16.29 -6.05
N THR A 52 0.98 -16.13 -6.98
CA THR A 52 -0.45 -16.06 -6.67
C THR A 52 -1.31 -16.42 -7.88
N GLY A 53 -2.57 -16.78 -7.61
CA GLY A 53 -3.54 -17.14 -8.64
C GLY A 53 -3.06 -18.26 -9.56
N LYS A 54 -3.72 -18.36 -10.71
CA LYS A 54 -3.30 -19.22 -11.81
C LYS A 54 -3.38 -18.44 -13.11
N ASP A 55 -2.40 -18.63 -13.97
CA ASP A 55 -2.46 -18.24 -15.36
C ASP A 55 -3.60 -18.98 -16.07
N LEU A 56 -4.35 -18.27 -16.91
CA LEU A 56 -5.55 -18.81 -17.54
C LEU A 56 -5.26 -19.90 -18.58
N TYR A 57 -4.07 -19.90 -19.18
CA TYR A 57 -3.74 -20.77 -20.31
C TYR A 57 -2.88 -21.96 -19.88
N THR A 58 -1.93 -21.72 -18.99
CA THR A 58 -0.97 -22.72 -18.52
C THR A 58 -1.37 -23.36 -17.20
N GLY A 59 -2.29 -22.75 -16.44
CA GLY A 59 -2.70 -23.18 -15.11
C GLY A 59 -1.62 -23.04 -14.04
N GLN A 60 -0.43 -22.52 -14.39
CA GLN A 60 0.68 -22.31 -13.47
C GLN A 60 0.45 -21.06 -12.61
N PRO A 61 1.04 -20.97 -11.41
CA PRO A 61 0.97 -19.76 -10.60
C PRO A 61 1.53 -18.54 -11.33
N LYS A 62 0.90 -17.38 -11.14
CA LYS A 62 1.43 -16.12 -11.66
C LYS A 62 2.55 -15.63 -10.75
N THR A 63 3.68 -15.24 -11.32
CA THR A 63 4.80 -14.65 -10.58
C THR A 63 4.71 -13.13 -10.60
N GLY A 64 4.80 -12.51 -9.42
CA GLY A 64 4.96 -11.07 -9.24
C GLY A 64 6.30 -10.72 -8.59
N MET A 65 6.79 -9.52 -8.87
CA MET A 65 7.96 -8.94 -8.21
C MET A 65 7.68 -7.50 -7.82
N VAL A 66 7.97 -7.17 -6.56
CA VAL A 66 7.63 -5.86 -5.99
C VAL A 66 8.57 -5.49 -4.85
N TYR A 67 9.00 -4.23 -4.87
CA TYR A 67 9.64 -3.58 -3.74
C TYR A 67 8.58 -3.16 -2.72
N LEU A 68 8.76 -3.55 -1.47
CA LEU A 68 7.87 -3.24 -0.35
C LEU A 68 8.62 -2.45 0.72
N LEU A 69 7.89 -1.55 1.37
CA LEU A 69 8.32 -0.91 2.61
C LEU A 69 7.20 -1.04 3.65
N ASN A 70 6.98 -2.26 4.14
CA ASN A 70 5.90 -2.54 5.08
C ASN A 70 6.28 -2.11 6.51
N PRO A 71 5.35 -1.61 7.32
CA PRO A 71 5.61 -1.29 8.73
C PRO A 71 5.80 -2.56 9.56
N SER A 72 6.46 -2.43 10.71
CA SER A 72 6.37 -3.47 11.75
C SER A 72 4.98 -3.49 12.39
N PRO A 73 4.56 -4.60 13.05
CA PRO A 73 3.31 -4.64 13.80
C PRO A 73 3.16 -3.50 14.82
N GLN A 74 4.25 -3.17 15.51
CA GLN A 74 4.30 -2.09 16.49
C GLN A 74 4.10 -0.72 15.84
N LYS A 75 4.75 -0.49 14.68
CA LYS A 75 4.61 0.77 13.95
C LYS A 75 3.20 0.95 13.39
N LEU A 76 2.62 -0.12 12.83
CA LEU A 76 1.24 -0.11 12.35
C LEU A 76 0.24 0.15 13.49
N ALA A 77 0.43 -0.52 14.64
CA ALA A 77 -0.40 -0.30 15.83
C ALA A 77 -0.31 1.15 16.32
N MET A 78 0.90 1.74 16.32
CA MET A 78 1.08 3.13 16.71
C MET A 78 0.36 4.08 15.76
N TRP A 79 0.53 3.92 14.44
CA TRP A 79 -0.15 4.74 13.44
C TRP A 79 -1.69 4.65 13.53
N ILE A 80 -2.23 3.48 13.86
CA ILE A 80 -3.67 3.29 14.06
C ILE A 80 -4.13 4.00 15.34
N ALA A 81 -3.43 3.79 16.45
CA ALA A 81 -3.78 4.40 17.73
C ALA A 81 -3.73 5.94 17.66
N THR A 82 -2.67 6.51 17.07
CA THR A 82 -2.53 7.96 16.91
C THR A 82 -3.58 8.54 15.97
N ALA A 83 -3.95 7.83 14.89
CA ALA A 83 -5.05 8.25 14.02
C ALA A 83 -6.40 8.25 14.74
N CYS A 84 -6.73 7.20 15.50
CA CYS A 84 -7.96 7.15 16.28
C CYS A 84 -7.99 8.26 17.35
N TRP A 85 -6.89 8.47 18.08
CA TRP A 85 -6.78 9.56 19.05
C TRP A 85 -6.98 10.93 18.40
N THR A 86 -6.33 11.18 17.27
CA THR A 86 -6.40 12.46 16.55
C THR A 86 -7.82 12.77 16.07
N VAL A 87 -8.55 11.77 15.57
CA VAL A 87 -9.87 11.99 14.94
C VAL A 87 -11.02 11.87 15.93
N LYS A 88 -10.89 11.02 16.95
CA LYS A 88 -11.98 10.68 17.89
C LYS A 88 -11.70 11.06 19.34
N GLY A 89 -10.47 11.44 19.68
CA GLY A 89 -10.07 11.61 21.08
C GLY A 89 -10.12 10.31 21.89
N SER A 90 -10.07 9.15 21.23
CA SER A 90 -10.23 7.84 21.85
C SER A 90 -9.47 6.76 21.08
N VAL A 91 -8.98 5.76 21.81
CA VAL A 91 -8.31 4.57 21.29
C VAL A 91 -9.11 3.28 21.56
N ASP A 92 -10.41 3.41 21.85
CA ASP A 92 -11.31 2.27 22.09
C ASP A 92 -11.25 1.27 20.93
N SER A 93 -11.34 -0.03 21.23
CA SER A 93 -11.33 -1.13 20.23
C SER A 93 -12.30 -0.89 19.07
N LYS A 94 -13.47 -0.29 19.30
CA LYS A 94 -14.42 0.00 18.22
C LYS A 94 -13.82 0.85 17.09
N TYR A 95 -12.90 1.78 17.41
CA TYR A 95 -12.25 2.63 16.43
C TYR A 95 -10.99 1.96 15.87
N THR A 96 -10.13 1.43 16.72
CA THR A 96 -8.87 0.80 16.31
C THR A 96 -9.12 -0.47 15.49
N ASP A 97 -10.09 -1.31 15.86
CA ASP A 97 -10.47 -2.50 15.10
C ASP A 97 -11.18 -2.14 13.79
N SER A 98 -11.98 -1.06 13.75
CA SER A 98 -12.62 -0.59 12.51
C SER A 98 -11.56 -0.15 11.49
N LEU A 99 -10.61 0.68 11.92
CA LEU A 99 -9.51 1.16 11.09
C LEU A 99 -8.59 0.02 10.66
N LEU A 100 -8.25 -0.91 11.57
CA LEU A 100 -7.44 -2.08 11.24
C LEU A 100 -8.14 -3.01 10.26
N LYS A 101 -9.46 -3.24 10.42
CA LYS A 101 -10.26 -4.02 9.48
C LYS A 101 -10.25 -3.40 8.08
N TRP A 102 -10.35 -2.07 8.00
CA TRP A 102 -10.24 -1.36 6.74
C TRP A 102 -8.86 -1.56 6.10
N ILE A 103 -7.78 -1.31 6.83
CA ILE A 103 -6.39 -1.48 6.37
C ILE A 103 -6.11 -2.94 5.97
N ASN A 104 -6.68 -3.92 6.67
CA ASN A 104 -6.57 -5.33 6.32
C ASN A 104 -7.14 -5.61 4.92
N GLY A 105 -8.25 -4.94 4.55
CA GLY A 105 -8.80 -4.97 3.19
C GLY A 105 -7.95 -4.25 2.14
N GLN A 106 -6.95 -3.45 2.56
CA GLN A 106 -6.04 -2.74 1.68
C GLN A 106 -4.72 -3.51 1.49
N SER A 107 -4.84 -4.76 1.04
CA SER A 107 -3.72 -5.68 0.81
C SER A 107 -2.92 -5.97 2.09
N ASN A 108 -3.62 -6.19 3.20
CA ASN A 108 -3.03 -6.61 4.48
C ASN A 108 -1.91 -5.69 4.98
N ALA A 109 -2.14 -4.37 4.91
CA ALA A 109 -1.20 -3.37 5.38
C ALA A 109 0.14 -3.34 4.61
N GLN A 110 0.16 -3.82 3.37
CA GLN A 110 1.36 -3.78 2.52
C GLN A 110 1.48 -2.43 1.79
N PHE A 111 2.71 -1.92 1.66
CA PHE A 111 3.01 -0.70 0.93
C PHE A 111 3.95 -1.00 -0.26
N PRO A 112 3.39 -1.17 -1.47
CA PRO A 112 4.15 -1.36 -2.71
C PRO A 112 4.87 -0.08 -3.13
N VAL A 113 6.20 -0.10 -3.01
CA VAL A 113 7.06 0.99 -3.44
C VAL A 113 7.21 1.00 -4.97
N LYS A 114 7.46 -0.15 -5.59
CA LYS A 114 7.67 -0.25 -7.05
C LYS A 114 7.59 -1.69 -7.54
N GLY A 115 6.84 -1.97 -8.59
CA GLY A 115 6.75 -3.30 -9.20
C GLY A 115 5.33 -3.68 -9.58
N VAL A 116 5.03 -4.97 -9.67
CA VAL A 116 3.69 -5.47 -10.02
C VAL A 116 3.04 -6.22 -8.85
N VAL A 117 1.77 -5.91 -8.64
CA VAL A 117 0.90 -6.47 -7.60
C VAL A 117 -0.29 -7.12 -8.30
N TYR A 118 -0.53 -8.40 -8.04
CA TYR A 118 -1.71 -9.10 -8.54
C TYR A 118 -2.87 -8.95 -7.58
N GLU A 119 -4.00 -8.43 -8.04
CA GLU A 119 -5.20 -8.26 -7.22
C GLU A 119 -6.45 -8.78 -7.96
N ASP A 120 -7.40 -9.36 -7.23
CA ASP A 120 -8.69 -9.83 -7.75
C ASP A 120 -9.82 -8.81 -7.54
N GLN A 121 -9.49 -7.54 -7.79
CA GLN A 121 -10.33 -6.39 -7.43
C GLN A 121 -11.73 -6.41 -8.08
N TYR A 122 -11.86 -6.85 -9.34
CA TYR A 122 -13.12 -6.78 -10.10
C TYR A 122 -13.78 -8.13 -10.36
N THR A 123 -12.96 -9.19 -10.46
CA THR A 123 -13.44 -10.54 -10.75
C THR A 123 -12.85 -11.47 -9.72
N ARG A 124 -13.71 -12.00 -8.84
CA ARG A 124 -13.30 -12.94 -7.79
C ARG A 124 -12.52 -14.10 -8.42
N ASN A 125 -11.40 -14.45 -7.80
CA ASN A 125 -10.48 -15.50 -8.27
C ASN A 125 -9.75 -15.19 -9.60
N PHE A 126 -9.82 -13.96 -10.11
CA PHE A 126 -9.07 -13.55 -11.29
C PHE A 126 -8.04 -12.47 -10.91
N GLN A 127 -6.79 -12.91 -10.82
CA GLN A 127 -5.67 -12.08 -10.39
C GLN A 127 -5.16 -11.22 -11.56
N GLU A 128 -5.47 -9.92 -11.54
CA GLU A 128 -5.01 -8.96 -12.53
C GLU A 128 -3.72 -8.26 -12.09
N PRO A 129 -2.75 -8.06 -13.00
CA PRO A 129 -1.52 -7.34 -12.70
C PRO A 129 -1.75 -5.83 -12.67
N TYR A 130 -1.49 -5.23 -11.52
CA TYR A 130 -1.45 -3.80 -11.29
C TYR A 130 -0.02 -3.35 -11.05
N VAL A 131 0.47 -2.40 -11.86
CA VAL A 131 1.79 -1.82 -11.65
C VAL A 131 1.69 -0.75 -10.57
N PHE A 132 2.53 -0.82 -9.55
CA PHE A 132 2.60 0.15 -8.47
C PHE A 132 3.89 0.95 -8.53
N LYS A 133 3.78 2.23 -8.15
CA LYS A 133 4.89 3.11 -7.82
C LYS A 133 4.48 4.01 -6.67
N ASP A 134 5.34 4.17 -5.68
CA ASP A 134 5.16 5.08 -4.55
C ASP A 134 3.84 4.87 -3.79
N GLY A 135 3.41 3.61 -3.61
CA GLY A 135 2.18 3.27 -2.90
C GLY A 135 0.89 3.44 -3.71
N VAL A 136 0.97 3.77 -5.00
CA VAL A 136 -0.19 4.02 -5.88
C VAL A 136 -0.07 3.21 -7.16
N THR A 137 -1.19 2.70 -7.67
CA THR A 137 -1.25 2.09 -9.00
C THR A 137 -0.90 3.13 -10.08
N VAL A 138 -0.09 2.74 -11.06
CA VAL A 138 0.31 3.58 -12.20
C VAL A 138 0.00 2.92 -13.53
N TYR A 139 -0.07 3.72 -14.58
CA TYR A 139 -0.34 3.24 -15.93
C TYR A 139 0.88 3.46 -16.81
N VAL A 140 1.45 2.39 -17.34
CA VAL A 140 2.62 2.43 -18.23
C VAL A 140 2.23 3.02 -19.59
N LYS A 141 3.11 3.84 -20.20
CA LYS A 141 2.92 4.43 -21.54
C LYS A 141 3.00 3.36 -22.62
N ASP A 142 4.03 2.53 -22.57
CA ASP A 142 4.26 1.45 -23.52
C ASP A 142 3.24 0.31 -23.31
N SER A 143 2.29 0.20 -24.24
CA SER A 143 1.25 -0.83 -24.22
C SER A 143 1.79 -2.24 -24.40
N THR A 144 2.98 -2.41 -24.96
CA THR A 144 3.61 -3.73 -25.11
C THR A 144 4.07 -4.30 -23.77
N MET A 145 4.28 -3.43 -22.79
CA MET A 145 4.59 -3.78 -21.40
C MET A 145 3.36 -4.11 -20.58
N PHE A 146 2.19 -4.36 -21.19
CA PHE A 146 1.04 -4.95 -20.50
C PHE A 146 0.91 -6.45 -20.87
N PRO A 147 0.83 -7.37 -19.90
CA PRO A 147 0.73 -8.80 -20.19
C PRO A 147 -0.62 -9.14 -20.82
N ARG A 148 -0.60 -9.73 -22.02
CA ARG A 148 -1.80 -10.03 -22.82
C ARG A 148 -2.72 -11.04 -22.12
N ASP A 149 -2.13 -12.04 -21.49
CA ASP A 149 -2.77 -13.11 -20.73
C ASP A 149 -2.93 -12.77 -19.23
N LYS A 150 -2.61 -11.54 -18.85
CA LYS A 150 -2.53 -11.10 -17.45
C LYS A 150 -1.49 -11.89 -16.64
N THR A 151 -0.46 -12.45 -17.28
CA THR A 151 0.69 -13.09 -16.63
C THR A 151 1.98 -12.41 -17.09
N CYS A 152 2.70 -11.83 -16.14
CA CYS A 152 3.90 -11.06 -16.43
C CYS A 152 5.06 -11.97 -16.86
N THR A 153 5.67 -11.65 -18.00
CA THR A 153 6.95 -12.23 -18.42
C THR A 153 8.10 -11.72 -17.56
N LEU A 154 9.25 -12.41 -17.58
CA LEU A 154 10.47 -11.94 -16.89
C LEU A 154 10.90 -10.54 -17.35
N ALA A 155 10.75 -10.23 -18.64
CA ALA A 155 11.08 -8.90 -19.19
C ALA A 155 10.15 -7.81 -18.62
N GLN A 156 8.85 -8.11 -18.49
CA GLN A 156 7.89 -7.19 -17.88
C GLN A 156 8.15 -7.00 -16.39
N LEU A 157 8.43 -8.07 -15.64
CA LEU A 157 8.81 -8.00 -14.23
C LEU A 157 10.05 -7.11 -14.03
N ALA A 158 11.11 -7.35 -14.80
CA ALA A 158 12.32 -6.54 -14.75
C ALA A 158 12.07 -5.06 -15.11
N PHE A 159 11.20 -4.79 -16.07
CA PHE A 159 10.80 -3.43 -16.43
C PHE A 159 10.02 -2.73 -15.31
N TYR A 160 9.05 -3.38 -14.68
CA TYR A 160 8.26 -2.76 -13.60
C TYR A 160 9.12 -2.39 -12.38
N LEU A 161 10.21 -3.11 -12.12
CA LEU A 161 11.14 -2.79 -11.04
C LEU A 161 12.00 -1.54 -11.33
N ARG A 162 12.13 -1.12 -12.59
CA ARG A 162 12.96 0.02 -13.01
C ARG A 162 12.18 1.23 -13.53
N ILE A 163 10.85 1.20 -13.49
CA ILE A 163 10.02 2.30 -13.97
C ILE A 163 10.38 3.64 -13.31
N THR A 164 10.39 4.66 -14.15
CA THR A 164 10.50 6.08 -13.82
C THR A 164 9.20 6.80 -14.16
N ASN A 165 9.08 8.08 -13.84
CA ASN A 165 7.90 8.85 -14.25
C ASN A 165 7.80 9.02 -15.78
N ASP A 166 8.92 8.94 -16.49
CA ASP A 166 8.94 9.06 -17.95
C ASP A 166 8.31 7.84 -18.65
N ASP A 167 8.25 6.71 -17.95
CA ASP A 167 7.60 5.49 -18.42
C ASP A 167 6.07 5.49 -18.20
N LEU A 168 5.52 6.51 -17.52
CA LEU A 168 4.14 6.51 -17.01
C LEU A 168 3.23 7.54 -17.69
N LYS A 169 1.99 7.16 -17.94
CA LYS A 169 0.93 8.10 -18.34
C LYS A 169 0.80 9.22 -17.29
N PRO A 170 0.28 10.41 -17.66
CA PRO A 170 0.24 11.57 -16.76
C PRO A 170 -0.74 11.43 -15.57
N GLN A 171 -1.44 10.31 -15.47
CA GLN A 171 -2.44 10.00 -14.45
C GLN A 171 -2.06 8.73 -13.68
N THR A 172 -2.65 8.54 -12.50
CA THR A 172 -2.45 7.35 -11.66
C THR A 172 -3.79 6.80 -11.20
N GLY A 173 -3.75 5.66 -10.50
CA GLY A 173 -4.86 5.13 -9.75
C GLY A 173 -5.35 6.07 -8.65
N GLN A 174 -6.51 5.73 -8.09
CA GLN A 174 -7.22 6.55 -7.11
C GLN A 174 -6.64 6.44 -5.71
N TYR A 175 -6.33 5.20 -5.29
CA TYR A 175 -6.07 4.87 -3.89
C TYR A 175 -4.58 4.85 -3.57
N ALA A 176 -4.19 5.56 -2.51
CA ALA A 176 -2.88 5.44 -1.90
C ALA A 176 -2.88 4.35 -0.83
N ARG A 177 -1.96 3.39 -0.93
CA ARG A 177 -1.63 2.51 0.20
C ARG A 177 -1.10 3.39 1.34
N ILE A 178 -1.34 3.08 2.61
CA ILE A 178 -1.82 1.81 3.17
C ILE A 178 -3.32 1.79 3.49
N ALA A 179 -3.99 2.94 3.55
CA ALA A 179 -5.39 3.08 3.96
C ALA A 179 -6.35 3.41 2.81
N SER A 180 -5.91 3.33 1.56
CA SER A 180 -6.69 3.77 0.40
C SER A 180 -7.13 5.23 0.46
N THR A 181 -6.31 6.06 1.10
CA THR A 181 -6.43 7.51 1.12
C THR A 181 -6.46 8.03 -0.30
N ARG A 182 -7.41 8.90 -0.60
CA ARG A 182 -7.60 9.47 -1.93
C ARG A 182 -7.12 10.92 -1.95
N ARG A 183 -7.06 11.49 -3.14
CA ARG A 183 -6.72 12.91 -3.35
C ARG A 183 -7.77 13.82 -2.73
N GLU A 184 -9.03 13.40 -2.78
CA GLU A 184 -10.16 14.11 -2.20
C GLU A 184 -9.98 14.21 -0.69
N ASP A 185 -9.61 13.11 -0.02
CA ASP A 185 -9.34 13.08 1.42
C ASP A 185 -8.12 13.96 1.78
N TYR A 186 -7.11 14.05 0.89
CA TYR A 186 -5.97 14.96 1.05
C TYR A 186 -6.37 16.44 0.92
N ILE A 187 -7.14 16.80 -0.11
CA ILE A 187 -7.56 18.17 -0.39
C ILE A 187 -8.55 18.67 0.67
N SER A 188 -9.54 17.85 1.06
CA SER A 188 -10.54 18.19 2.09
C SER A 188 -9.90 18.54 3.43
N ASN A 189 -8.72 17.97 3.69
CA ASN A 189 -7.98 18.12 4.93
C ASN A 189 -6.76 19.06 4.82
N GLY A 190 -6.78 19.99 3.87
CA GLY A 190 -5.81 21.10 3.79
C GLY A 190 -4.59 20.83 2.91
N GLY A 191 -4.59 19.74 2.13
CA GLY A 191 -3.56 19.46 1.14
C GLY A 191 -3.50 20.52 0.04
N THR A 192 -2.31 21.04 -0.25
CA THR A 192 -2.12 22.18 -1.17
C THR A 192 -1.50 21.80 -2.52
N ALA A 193 -0.93 20.60 -2.65
CA ALA A 193 -0.35 20.15 -3.91
C ALA A 193 -1.46 19.90 -4.95
N ASP A 194 -1.22 20.33 -6.19
CA ASP A 194 -2.10 20.08 -7.33
C ASP A 194 -2.03 18.60 -7.77
N VAL A 195 -2.77 17.76 -7.04
CA VAL A 195 -2.86 16.32 -7.27
C VAL A 195 -4.01 15.94 -8.20
N GLY A 196 -4.80 16.93 -8.60
CA GLY A 196 -6.03 16.76 -9.37
C GLY A 196 -7.19 16.25 -8.50
N ASP A 197 -8.22 15.74 -9.15
CA ASP A 197 -9.44 15.21 -8.54
C ASP A 197 -9.85 13.87 -9.17
N ALA A 198 -11.04 13.37 -8.84
CA ALA A 198 -11.58 12.12 -9.37
C ALA A 198 -11.69 12.11 -10.91
N ALA A 199 -11.96 13.24 -11.54
CA ALA A 199 -12.10 13.37 -12.99
C ALA A 199 -10.77 13.65 -13.69
N ASN A 200 -9.86 14.36 -13.03
CA ASN A 200 -8.57 14.80 -13.57
C ASN A 200 -7.40 14.39 -12.67
N ARG A 201 -7.18 13.09 -12.52
CA ARG A 201 -6.14 12.52 -11.65
C ARG A 201 -4.74 12.84 -12.17
N LYS A 202 -3.89 13.49 -11.35
CA LYS A 202 -2.52 13.88 -11.74
C LYS A 202 -1.45 12.96 -11.15
N ILE A 203 -0.36 12.77 -11.92
CA ILE A 203 0.84 12.03 -11.50
C ILE A 203 1.54 12.62 -10.27
N LYS A 204 1.30 13.90 -9.96
CA LYS A 204 1.83 14.58 -8.76
C LYS A 204 1.49 13.84 -7.46
N TRP A 205 0.37 13.09 -7.46
CA TRP A 205 -0.04 12.26 -6.32
C TRP A 205 1.04 11.25 -5.88
N LEU A 206 1.84 10.72 -6.79
CA LEU A 206 2.94 9.79 -6.45
C LEU A 206 3.93 10.41 -5.47
N SER A 207 4.39 11.64 -5.76
CA SER A 207 5.33 12.34 -4.88
C SER A 207 4.70 12.66 -3.53
N VAL A 208 3.43 13.07 -3.51
CA VAL A 208 2.73 13.37 -2.25
C VAL A 208 2.62 12.13 -1.37
N VAL A 209 2.15 11.01 -1.92
CA VAL A 209 2.03 9.75 -1.17
C VAL A 209 3.38 9.27 -0.66
N ARG A 210 4.40 9.31 -1.51
CA ARG A 210 5.78 8.96 -1.11
C ARG A 210 6.26 9.80 0.05
N ASP A 211 6.14 11.12 -0.04
CA ASP A 211 6.69 12.04 0.94
C ASP A 211 5.94 11.92 2.28
N LEU A 212 4.61 11.74 2.24
CA LEU A 212 3.79 11.46 3.43
C LEU A 212 4.17 10.13 4.08
N TYR A 213 4.39 9.07 3.30
CA TYR A 213 4.78 7.77 3.84
C TYR A 213 6.21 7.78 4.42
N LYS A 214 7.14 8.47 3.76
CA LYS A 214 8.50 8.71 4.25
C LYS A 214 8.52 9.46 5.58
N LYS A 215 7.67 10.48 5.72
CA LYS A 215 7.47 11.21 6.99
C LYS A 215 6.93 10.28 8.07
N ALA A 216 5.93 9.47 7.74
CA ALA A 216 5.33 8.51 8.66
C ALA A 216 6.33 7.45 9.18
N TRP A 217 7.29 7.02 8.34
CA TRP A 217 8.26 6.00 8.71
C TRP A 217 9.06 6.35 9.98
N ASN A 218 9.39 7.62 10.16
CA ASN A 218 10.14 8.11 11.32
C ASN A 218 9.24 8.81 12.36
N SER A 219 7.91 8.65 12.27
CA SER A 219 6.91 9.27 13.14
C SER A 219 5.93 8.25 13.73
N ASP A 220 5.33 8.58 14.87
CA ASP A 220 4.22 7.81 15.45
C ASP A 220 2.88 8.07 14.73
N GLU A 221 2.86 9.03 13.81
CA GLU A 221 1.72 9.39 12.98
C GLU A 221 1.92 8.94 11.54
N ASN A 222 0.82 8.52 10.90
CA ASN A 222 0.77 8.31 9.46
C ASN A 222 -0.34 9.17 8.87
N GLU A 223 0.07 10.22 8.17
CA GLU A 223 -0.83 11.23 7.64
C GLU A 223 -1.80 10.64 6.61
N LEU A 224 -1.40 9.64 5.81
CA LEU A 224 -2.31 8.94 4.92
C LEU A 224 -3.45 8.26 5.69
N ILE A 225 -3.12 7.57 6.80
CA ILE A 225 -4.11 6.92 7.66
C ILE A 225 -5.01 7.98 8.33
N ILE A 226 -4.44 9.07 8.84
CA ILE A 226 -5.18 10.14 9.52
C ILE A 226 -6.17 10.83 8.57
N LEU A 227 -5.73 11.17 7.36
CA LEU A 227 -6.56 11.82 6.33
C LEU A 227 -7.77 10.94 5.98
N TRP A 228 -7.55 9.64 5.81
CA TRP A 228 -8.67 8.70 5.62
C TRP A 228 -9.56 8.63 6.86
N ALA A 229 -9.00 8.51 8.06
CA ALA A 229 -9.79 8.39 9.28
C ALA A 229 -10.69 9.61 9.54
N LYS A 230 -10.25 10.83 9.20
CA LYS A 230 -11.06 12.05 9.38
C LYS A 230 -12.39 12.01 8.62
N ASP A 231 -12.41 11.37 7.45
CA ASP A 231 -13.56 11.36 6.56
C ASP A 231 -14.41 10.08 6.70
N HIS A 232 -13.84 9.01 7.27
CA HIS A 232 -14.41 7.65 7.20
C HIS A 232 -14.52 6.89 8.53
N LEU A 233 -13.83 7.31 9.60
CA LEU A 233 -13.89 6.69 10.93
C LEU A 233 -14.94 7.40 11.80
#